data_AF-A0A395T2W0-F1
#
_entry.id   AF-A0A395T2W0-F1
#
_cell.length_a   1.000
_cell.length_b   1.000
_cell.length_c   1.000
_cell.angle_alpha   90.00
_cell.angle_beta   90.00
_cell.angle_gamma   90.00
#
_symmetry.space_group_name_H-M   'P 1'
#
loop_
_entity.id
_entity.type
_entity.pdbx_description
1 polymer ?
#
loop_
_entity_poly.entity_id
_entity_poly.type
_entity_poly.pdbx_seq_one_letter_code
_entity_poly.pdbx_strand_id
1 'polypeptide(L)'
;MDTQDQKSPNNTQDGVEGTERSTKTNTQLSRGCIETAAATAFNVVTQTNYLDEPHDPVLQKLGLHDQMLNPSSPSFDFEAWSRTLVRLRTHLNVPTPPRSGFAFKDLTVRGSGSAVKQQETVWTLLTFPLKFREWFRPKQIKTIIQGLNGVVQKGELLLVLGRPGSGCSTFLKTITGQMRDLELESTSILQYTGVPHRIMTREFQGELIYNGEVDEHLPYLTVGQTLEFAAAMRTPRARLPGITRKDRVKHVVKVVLTVFGLSHTKNTIVGNDYVRGVSGGERKRVSIAETALSEAAISAWDNSTRGLDAESALHFVSRLRTLSDRK
;
A
#
# COMPACT_ATOMS: atom_id res chain seq x y z
N MET A 1 -42.16 -48.19 3.45
CA MET A 1 -43.58 -48.56 3.52
C MET A 1 -44.25 -47.45 4.31
N ASP A 2 -44.99 -46.49 3.76
CA ASP A 2 -45.61 -46.39 2.44
C ASP A 2 -45.95 -44.91 2.14
N THR A 3 -45.71 -44.53 0.88
CA THR A 3 -46.52 -43.70 -0.05
C THR A 3 -47.41 -42.54 0.47
N GLN A 4 -47.21 -41.31 -0.07
CA GLN A 4 -48.06 -40.57 -1.06
C GLN A 4 -49.37 -40.00 -0.47
N ASP A 5 -50.03 -38.91 -0.92
CA ASP A 5 -49.88 -37.95 -2.01
C ASP A 5 -50.88 -36.79 -1.75
N GLN A 6 -50.59 -35.61 -2.33
CA GLN A 6 -51.48 -34.62 -2.95
C GLN A 6 -52.84 -34.21 -2.35
N LYS A 7 -53.04 -32.88 -2.18
CA LYS A 7 -53.98 -32.11 -3.03
C LYS A 7 -53.88 -30.58 -2.81
N SER A 8 -53.53 -29.86 -3.88
CA SER A 8 -53.98 -28.48 -4.12
C SER A 8 -55.35 -28.49 -4.80
N PRO A 9 -56.04 -27.34 -4.85
CA PRO A 9 -56.39 -26.83 -6.19
C PRO A 9 -56.14 -25.31 -6.37
N ASN A 10 -55.69 -24.98 -7.59
CA ASN A 10 -55.81 -23.68 -8.29
C ASN A 10 -57.30 -23.27 -8.38
N ASN A 11 -57.75 -22.06 -8.68
CA ASN A 11 -57.32 -20.97 -9.57
C ASN A 11 -58.20 -19.74 -9.17
N THR A 12 -57.85 -18.48 -9.39
CA THR A 12 -58.16 -17.76 -10.63
C THR A 12 -57.47 -16.39 -10.62
N GLN A 13 -56.99 -16.00 -11.79
CA GLN A 13 -56.27 -14.79 -12.17
C GLN A 13 -57.13 -13.52 -12.06
N ASP A 14 -56.50 -12.36 -11.85
CA ASP A 14 -56.49 -11.24 -12.82
C ASP A 14 -55.87 -9.96 -12.24
N GLY A 15 -55.15 -9.22 -13.10
CA GLY A 15 -55.04 -7.75 -12.97
C GLY A 15 -53.70 -7.16 -12.56
N VAL A 16 -52.85 -6.89 -13.56
CA VAL A 16 -51.68 -6.01 -13.52
C VAL A 16 -52.13 -4.54 -13.60
N GLU A 17 -51.66 -3.66 -12.70
CA GLU A 17 -51.46 -2.23 -12.99
C GLU A 17 -50.68 -1.50 -11.87
N GLY A 18 -49.67 -0.69 -12.24
CA GLY A 18 -49.34 0.53 -11.49
C GLY A 18 -48.08 0.58 -10.61
N THR A 19 -46.90 0.31 -11.17
CA THR A 19 -45.62 0.82 -10.65
C THR A 19 -45.50 2.31 -10.97
N GLU A 20 -45.42 3.21 -9.97
CA GLU A 20 -44.69 4.51 -9.98
C GLU A 20 -45.18 5.45 -8.85
N ARG A 21 -44.77 5.23 -7.59
CA ARG A 21 -44.88 6.29 -6.55
C ARG A 21 -43.99 6.19 -5.31
N SER A 22 -42.95 5.34 -5.28
CA SER A 22 -42.23 5.05 -4.03
C SER A 22 -40.71 5.32 -4.04
N THR A 23 -40.21 6.28 -4.82
CA THR A 23 -38.77 6.62 -4.87
C THR A 23 -38.40 8.00 -4.32
N LYS A 24 -39.37 8.83 -3.90
CA LYS A 24 -39.09 10.20 -3.39
C LYS A 24 -39.03 10.34 -1.87
N THR A 25 -39.50 9.36 -1.10
CA THR A 25 -39.58 9.43 0.38
C THR A 25 -38.37 8.82 1.10
N ASN A 26 -37.65 7.87 0.50
CA ASN A 26 -36.48 7.23 1.15
C ASN A 26 -35.19 8.07 1.11
N THR A 27 -35.12 9.11 0.28
CA THR A 27 -33.93 9.98 0.15
C THR A 27 -33.89 11.11 1.20
N GLN A 28 -35.02 11.38 1.88
CA GLN A 28 -35.09 12.40 2.93
C GLN A 28 -34.79 11.80 4.33
N LEU A 29 -35.18 10.55 4.59
CA LEU A 29 -34.91 9.85 5.85
C LEU A 29 -33.41 9.55 6.06
N SER A 30 -32.63 9.36 5.00
CA SER A 30 -31.19 9.11 5.11
C SER A 30 -30.36 10.39 5.38
N ARG A 31 -30.92 11.58 5.11
CA ARG A 31 -30.27 12.87 5.42
C ARG A 31 -30.39 13.23 6.91
N GLY A 32 -31.54 12.93 7.53
CA GLY A 32 -31.76 13.21 8.97
C GLY A 32 -30.86 12.41 9.91
N CYS A 33 -30.51 11.16 9.55
CA CYS A 33 -29.53 10.36 10.29
C CYS A 33 -28.09 10.86 10.17
N ILE A 34 -27.75 11.58 9.09
CA ILE A 34 -26.40 12.13 8.89
C ILE A 34 -26.19 13.37 9.78
N GLU A 35 -27.21 14.22 9.93
CA GLU A 35 -27.16 15.40 10.79
C GLU A 35 -27.12 15.05 12.29
N THR A 36 -27.84 14.01 12.71
CA THR A 36 -27.84 13.55 14.11
C THR A 36 -26.61 12.72 14.49
N ALA A 37 -26.05 11.94 13.55
CA ALA A 37 -24.80 11.20 13.78
C ALA A 37 -23.57 12.12 13.84
N ALA A 38 -23.56 13.21 13.05
CA ALA A 38 -22.52 14.23 13.13
C ALA A 38 -22.55 14.99 14.47
N ALA A 39 -23.74 15.25 15.01
CA ALA A 39 -23.92 16.02 16.25
C ALA A 39 -23.47 15.27 17.52
N THR A 40 -23.42 13.93 17.53
CA THR A 40 -23.15 13.16 18.76
C THR A 40 -21.64 12.99 19.04
N ALA A 41 -20.76 13.38 18.10
CA ALA A 41 -19.31 13.35 18.28
C ALA A 41 -18.71 14.70 18.75
N PHE A 42 -19.54 15.71 19.05
CA PHE A 42 -19.12 17.11 19.08
C PHE A 42 -18.67 17.70 20.43
N ASN A 43 -18.46 16.90 21.47
CA ASN A 43 -18.19 17.43 22.82
C ASN A 43 -16.81 17.07 23.39
N VAL A 44 -15.75 17.28 22.62
CA VAL A 44 -14.45 17.75 23.17
C VAL A 44 -13.75 18.48 22.02
N VAL A 45 -13.52 19.78 22.16
CA VAL A 45 -12.32 20.53 21.73
C VAL A 45 -12.66 22.04 21.69
N THR A 46 -11.84 22.78 22.44
CA THR A 46 -11.82 24.24 22.63
C THR A 46 -11.81 25.03 21.33
N GLN A 47 -12.65 26.08 21.27
CA GLN A 47 -12.60 27.11 20.23
C GLN A 47 -11.35 27.96 20.40
N THR A 48 -10.47 27.96 19.41
CA THR A 48 -9.49 29.03 19.20
C THR A 48 -9.67 29.59 17.79
N ASN A 49 -10.12 30.84 17.71
CA ASN A 49 -10.25 31.62 16.48
C ASN A 49 -8.86 31.92 15.91
N TYR A 50 -8.52 31.43 14.71
CA TYR A 50 -7.41 31.99 13.92
C TYR A 50 -7.64 31.90 12.40
N LEU A 51 -7.09 32.93 11.76
CA LEU A 51 -7.18 33.44 10.39
C LEU A 51 -6.93 32.44 9.24
N ASP A 52 -7.59 32.71 8.11
CA ASP A 52 -7.34 32.28 6.71
C ASP A 52 -6.09 31.41 6.43
N GLU A 53 -6.13 30.15 6.82
CA GLU A 53 -5.27 29.11 6.26
C GLU A 53 -6.08 28.29 5.23
N PRO A 54 -5.49 27.83 4.11
CA PRO A 54 -6.20 27.04 3.12
C PRO A 54 -6.66 25.70 3.74
N HIS A 55 -7.89 25.70 4.24
CA HIS A 55 -8.51 24.55 4.88
C HIS A 55 -8.65 23.42 3.87
N ASP A 56 -8.22 22.22 4.27
CA ASP A 56 -8.36 21.04 3.44
C ASP A 56 -9.86 20.73 3.24
N PRO A 57 -10.35 20.65 1.99
CA PRO A 57 -11.76 20.45 1.71
C PRO A 57 -12.29 19.11 2.27
N VAL A 58 -11.41 18.13 2.49
CA VAL A 58 -11.80 16.86 3.12
C VAL A 58 -12.06 17.03 4.61
N LEU A 59 -11.20 17.76 5.33
CA LEU A 59 -11.37 17.98 6.77
C LEU A 59 -12.60 18.84 7.06
N GLN A 60 -12.86 19.85 6.23
CA GLN A 60 -14.06 20.68 6.32
C GLN A 60 -15.33 19.86 6.12
N LYS A 61 -15.37 18.97 5.11
CA LYS A 61 -16.51 18.06 4.88
C LYS A 61 -16.73 17.07 6.01
N LEU A 62 -15.70 16.77 6.80
CA LEU A 62 -15.76 15.90 7.97
C LEU A 62 -16.05 16.68 9.27
N GLY A 63 -16.15 18.01 9.22
CA GLY A 63 -16.33 18.86 10.40
C GLY A 63 -15.13 18.88 11.35
N LEU A 64 -13.94 18.53 10.85
CA LEU A 64 -12.70 18.52 11.64
C LEU A 64 -11.96 19.85 11.44
N HIS A 65 -11.91 20.66 12.50
CA HIS A 65 -11.30 22.00 12.48
C HIS A 65 -9.96 22.09 13.22
N ASP A 66 -9.46 20.97 13.74
CA ASP A 66 -8.19 20.93 14.46
C ASP A 66 -7.00 21.17 13.52
N GLN A 67 -6.12 22.11 13.90
CA GLN A 67 -4.90 22.42 13.16
C GLN A 67 -3.96 21.22 13.10
N MET A 68 -3.89 20.41 14.16
CA MET A 68 -3.00 19.22 14.21
C MET A 68 -3.32 18.20 13.12
N LEU A 69 -4.56 18.20 12.61
CA LEU A 69 -5.03 17.29 11.57
C LEU A 69 -4.81 17.85 10.16
N ASN A 70 -4.55 19.16 10.01
CA ASN A 70 -4.40 19.80 8.71
C ASN A 70 -2.98 19.61 8.15
N PRO A 71 -2.80 18.90 7.02
CA PRO A 71 -1.48 18.67 6.44
C PRO A 71 -0.81 19.93 5.85
N SER A 72 -1.55 21.04 5.73
CA SER A 72 -0.95 22.34 5.37
C SER A 72 -0.38 23.10 6.57
N SER A 73 -0.78 22.73 7.80
CA SER A 73 -0.35 23.47 8.98
C SER A 73 1.08 23.07 9.40
N PRO A 74 1.85 24.00 9.99
CA PRO A 74 3.17 23.70 10.53
C PRO A 74 3.12 22.81 11.78
N SER A 75 1.97 22.77 12.47
CA SER A 75 1.72 21.96 13.67
C SER A 75 1.12 20.57 13.35
N PHE A 76 1.22 20.12 12.09
CA PHE A 76 0.67 18.85 11.65
C PHE A 76 1.30 17.65 12.38
N ASP A 77 0.47 16.88 13.07
CA ASP A 77 0.89 15.62 13.70
C ASP A 77 0.28 14.42 12.96
N PHE A 78 1.16 13.64 12.33
CA PHE A 78 0.79 12.43 11.62
C PHE A 78 0.19 11.34 12.54
N GLU A 79 0.65 11.24 13.79
CA GLU A 79 0.16 10.23 14.72
C GLU A 79 -1.29 10.53 15.11
N ALA A 80 -1.57 11.77 15.55
CA ALA A 80 -2.91 12.26 15.83
C ALA A 80 -3.84 12.13 14.61
N TRP A 81 -3.37 12.52 13.41
CA TRP A 81 -4.14 12.36 12.17
C TRP A 81 -4.47 10.89 11.88
N SER A 82 -3.49 10.00 12.01
CA SER A 82 -3.68 8.57 11.71
C SER A 82 -4.66 7.90 12.68
N ARG A 83 -4.58 8.22 13.98
CA ARG A 83 -5.50 7.72 15.01
C ARG A 83 -6.91 8.18 14.76
N THR A 84 -7.09 9.46 14.44
CA THR A 84 -8.40 10.04 14.13
C THR A 84 -9.01 9.38 12.90
N LEU A 85 -8.22 9.15 11.85
CA LEU A 85 -8.69 8.48 10.65
C LEU A 85 -9.11 7.02 10.90
N VAL A 86 -8.36 6.27 11.73
CA VAL A 86 -8.74 4.90 12.12
C VAL A 86 -10.05 4.92 12.92
N ARG A 87 -10.18 5.80 13.91
CA ARG A 87 -11.43 5.96 14.69
C ARG A 87 -12.62 6.26 13.80
N LEU A 88 -12.48 7.20 12.87
CA LEU A 88 -13.55 7.55 11.93
C LEU A 88 -13.96 6.39 11.04
N ARG A 89 -13.00 5.63 10.50
CA ARG A 89 -13.32 4.44 9.68
C ARG A 89 -14.08 3.40 10.50
N THR A 90 -13.66 3.15 11.74
CA THR A 90 -14.33 2.21 12.66
C THR A 90 -15.75 2.66 12.99
N HIS A 91 -15.96 3.94 13.35
CA HIS A 91 -17.28 4.47 13.68
C HIS A 91 -18.25 4.46 12.50
N LEU A 92 -17.75 4.75 11.29
CA LEU A 92 -18.55 4.80 10.07
C LEU A 92 -18.63 3.44 9.35
N ASN A 93 -18.14 2.36 9.99
CA ASN A 93 -18.11 1.00 9.48
C ASN A 93 -17.49 0.89 8.06
N VAL A 94 -16.47 1.70 7.79
CA VAL A 94 -15.70 1.67 6.54
C VAL A 94 -14.55 0.67 6.71
N PRO A 95 -14.36 -0.28 5.77
CA PRO A 95 -13.28 -1.25 5.85
C PRO A 95 -11.91 -0.58 6.03
N THR A 96 -11.15 -1.05 7.02
CA THR A 96 -9.75 -0.68 7.20
C THR A 96 -8.87 -1.40 6.18
N PRO A 97 -7.69 -0.86 5.84
CA PRO A 97 -6.74 -1.57 4.98
C PRO A 97 -6.39 -2.93 5.59
N PRO A 98 -6.14 -3.95 4.76
CA PRO A 98 -5.83 -5.29 5.23
C PRO A 98 -4.51 -5.29 6.01
N ARG A 99 -4.42 -6.16 7.01
CA ARG A 99 -3.23 -6.31 7.85
C ARG A 99 -2.99 -7.78 8.05
N SER A 100 -1.77 -8.22 7.79
CA SER A 100 -1.40 -9.63 7.90
C SER A 100 -0.05 -9.76 8.59
N GLY A 101 0.08 -10.80 9.41
CA GLY A 101 1.38 -11.34 9.77
C GLY A 101 1.84 -12.35 8.73
N PHE A 102 3.06 -12.86 8.88
CA PHE A 102 3.55 -13.99 8.09
C PHE A 102 4.41 -14.91 8.96
N ALA A 103 4.35 -16.19 8.64
CA ALA A 103 5.15 -17.23 9.29
C ALA A 103 5.88 -18.02 8.23
N PHE A 104 7.13 -18.38 8.54
CA PHE A 104 7.97 -19.17 7.68
C PHE A 104 8.66 -20.27 8.47
N LYS A 105 8.70 -21.47 7.89
CA LYS A 105 9.34 -22.65 8.47
C LYS A 105 10.21 -23.31 7.42
N ASP A 106 11.43 -23.68 7.82
CA ASP A 106 12.45 -24.31 6.99
C ASP A 106 12.62 -23.61 5.63
N LEU A 107 12.65 -22.28 5.67
CA LEU A 107 12.70 -21.42 4.49
C LEU A 107 14.09 -21.52 3.85
N THR A 108 14.13 -22.15 2.69
CA THR A 108 15.29 -22.31 1.82
C THR A 108 14.97 -21.72 0.46
N VAL A 109 15.80 -20.78 0.03
CA VAL A 109 15.63 -20.07 -1.24
C VAL A 109 16.87 -20.29 -2.09
N ARG A 110 16.64 -20.76 -3.31
CA ARG A 110 17.67 -20.94 -4.32
C ARG A 110 17.53 -19.84 -5.35
N GLY A 111 18.65 -19.27 -5.77
CA GLY A 111 18.68 -18.27 -6.83
C GLY A 111 19.49 -18.80 -8.00
N SER A 112 18.98 -18.59 -9.21
CA SER A 112 19.82 -18.72 -10.40
C SER A 112 20.79 -17.54 -10.37
N GLY A 113 22.06 -17.82 -10.07
CA GLY A 113 23.08 -16.79 -10.00
C GLY A 113 23.34 -16.17 -11.38
N SER A 114 22.62 -15.11 -11.72
CA SER A 114 23.02 -14.16 -12.77
C SER A 114 24.18 -13.27 -12.28
N ALA A 115 25.11 -13.83 -11.49
CA ALA A 115 26.27 -13.10 -10.98
C ALA A 115 27.24 -12.70 -12.11
N VAL A 116 27.03 -13.18 -13.32
CA VAL A 116 27.64 -12.66 -14.55
C VAL A 116 26.59 -12.66 -15.65
N LYS A 117 25.59 -11.76 -15.59
CA LYS A 117 25.04 -11.23 -16.84
C LYS A 117 26.16 -10.38 -17.44
N GLN A 118 27.08 -11.03 -18.15
CA GLN A 118 28.06 -10.34 -18.97
C GLN A 118 27.24 -9.39 -19.85
N GLN A 119 27.45 -8.07 -19.73
CA GLN A 119 26.77 -7.12 -20.61
C GLN A 119 27.00 -7.60 -22.04
N GLU A 120 25.91 -7.86 -22.75
CA GLU A 120 25.99 -8.27 -24.15
C GLU A 120 26.58 -7.10 -24.92
N THR A 121 27.87 -7.21 -25.21
CA THR A 121 28.54 -6.26 -26.11
C THR A 121 28.22 -6.67 -27.54
N VAL A 122 28.40 -5.76 -28.49
CA VAL A 122 28.28 -6.07 -29.92
C VAL A 122 29.17 -7.26 -30.31
N TRP A 123 30.28 -7.46 -29.60
CA TRP A 123 31.17 -8.62 -29.75
C TRP A 123 30.51 -9.95 -29.37
N THR A 124 29.63 -9.97 -28.36
CA THR A 124 28.86 -11.15 -27.94
C THR A 124 27.89 -11.58 -29.04
N LEU A 125 27.29 -10.63 -29.77
CA LEU A 125 26.42 -10.91 -30.92
C LEU A 125 27.21 -11.49 -32.10
N LEU A 126 28.42 -10.98 -32.35
CA LEU A 126 29.28 -11.43 -33.44
C LEU A 126 29.91 -12.82 -33.17
N THR A 127 30.13 -13.18 -31.90
CA THR A 127 30.63 -14.50 -31.48
C THR A 127 29.53 -15.51 -31.16
N PHE A 128 28.25 -15.14 -31.33
CA PHE A 128 27.08 -15.99 -31.10
C PHE A 128 27.16 -17.40 -31.74
N PRO A 129 27.57 -17.57 -33.02
CA PRO A 129 27.64 -18.91 -33.62
C PRO A 129 28.72 -19.80 -32.98
N LEU A 130 29.78 -19.21 -32.40
CA LEU A 130 30.87 -19.96 -31.76
C LEU A 130 30.57 -20.30 -30.30
N LYS A 131 29.72 -19.51 -29.62
CA LYS A 131 29.33 -19.70 -28.21
C LYS A 131 27.99 -20.41 -28.00
N PHE A 132 27.36 -20.92 -29.07
CA PHE A 132 26.11 -21.69 -29.00
C PHE A 132 26.13 -22.78 -27.90
N ARG A 133 27.27 -23.45 -27.73
CA ARG A 133 27.48 -24.51 -26.73
C ARG A 133 27.45 -24.02 -25.27
N GLU A 134 27.75 -22.74 -25.02
CA GLU A 134 27.64 -22.13 -23.68
C GLU A 134 26.21 -21.71 -23.35
N TRP A 135 25.37 -21.48 -24.36
CA TRP A 135 23.94 -21.17 -24.19
C TRP A 135 23.15 -22.39 -23.68
N PHE A 136 23.60 -23.61 -23.97
CA PHE A 136 23.05 -24.85 -23.41
C PHE A 136 23.62 -25.22 -22.03
N ARG A 137 24.53 -24.42 -21.43
CA ARG A 137 24.96 -24.72 -20.06
C ARG A 137 23.81 -24.44 -19.09
N PRO A 138 23.45 -25.41 -18.23
CA PRO A 138 22.43 -25.18 -17.22
C PRO A 138 22.89 -24.05 -16.29
N LYS A 139 22.01 -23.08 -16.07
CA LYS A 139 22.24 -21.99 -15.11
C LYS A 139 22.57 -22.60 -13.75
N GLN A 140 23.68 -22.19 -13.15
CA GLN A 140 24.04 -22.67 -11.83
C GLN A 140 23.09 -22.07 -10.79
N ILE A 141 22.29 -22.94 -10.17
CA ILE A 141 21.39 -22.61 -9.10
C ILE A 141 22.19 -22.67 -7.80
N LYS A 142 22.29 -21.54 -7.10
CA LYS A 142 22.97 -21.44 -5.80
C LYS A 142 21.94 -21.25 -4.70
N THR A 143 22.07 -22.02 -3.63
CA THR A 143 21.26 -21.81 -2.43
C THR A 143 21.73 -20.53 -1.73
N ILE A 144 20.81 -19.57 -1.53
CA ILE A 144 21.10 -18.26 -0.93
C ILE A 144 20.69 -18.28 0.54
N ILE A 145 19.47 -18.73 0.83
CA ILE A 145 18.90 -18.81 2.18
C ILE A 145 18.69 -20.28 2.51
N GLN A 146 18.95 -20.69 3.76
CA GLN A 146 18.88 -22.09 4.20
C GLN A 146 18.20 -22.18 5.56
N GLY A 147 17.11 -22.93 5.65
CA GLY A 147 16.51 -23.38 6.92
C GLY A 147 16.07 -22.27 7.88
N LEU A 148 15.62 -21.11 7.38
CA LEU A 148 15.15 -20.04 8.26
C LEU A 148 13.76 -20.34 8.83
N ASN A 149 13.57 -20.01 10.10
CA ASN A 149 12.33 -20.23 10.84
C ASN A 149 11.96 -18.94 11.59
N GLY A 150 10.68 -18.56 11.56
CA GLY A 150 10.23 -17.34 12.24
C GLY A 150 8.75 -17.01 12.01
N VAL A 151 8.25 -16.14 12.87
CA VAL A 151 6.88 -15.60 12.79
C VAL A 151 6.92 -14.10 13.06
N VAL A 152 6.18 -13.35 12.25
CA VAL A 152 5.97 -11.91 12.40
C VAL A 152 4.47 -11.68 12.49
N GLN A 153 4.03 -11.10 13.60
CA GLN A 153 2.63 -10.79 13.84
C GLN A 153 2.23 -9.45 13.21
N LYS A 154 0.92 -9.24 13.08
CA LYS A 154 0.37 -7.97 12.61
C LYS A 154 0.82 -6.82 13.54
N GLY A 155 1.37 -5.75 12.96
CA GLY A 155 1.83 -4.56 13.69
C GLY A 155 3.24 -4.66 14.26
N GLU A 156 3.94 -5.78 14.06
CA GLU A 156 5.37 -5.88 14.36
C GLU A 156 6.19 -5.25 13.22
N LEU A 157 7.38 -4.77 13.56
CA LEU A 157 8.37 -4.26 12.60
C LEU A 157 9.60 -5.17 12.67
N LEU A 158 9.91 -5.85 11.58
CA LEU A 158 11.07 -6.75 11.48
C LEU A 158 12.26 -6.01 10.86
N LEU A 159 13.37 -5.95 11.60
CA LEU A 159 14.65 -5.48 11.08
C LEU A 159 15.50 -6.68 10.65
N VAL A 160 15.84 -6.76 9.36
CA VAL A 160 16.67 -7.83 8.80
C VAL A 160 18.08 -7.30 8.58
N LEU A 161 19.04 -7.82 9.34
CA LEU A 161 20.46 -7.45 9.23
C LEU A 161 21.30 -8.64 8.82
N GLY A 162 22.30 -8.39 7.97
CA GLY A 162 23.24 -9.40 7.53
C GLY A 162 24.41 -8.77 6.78
N ARG A 163 25.50 -9.52 6.68
CA ARG A 163 26.68 -9.10 5.89
C ARG A 163 26.30 -8.95 4.41
N PRO A 164 26.99 -8.11 3.62
CA PRO A 164 26.78 -8.06 2.18
C PRO A 164 26.82 -9.47 1.56
N GLY A 165 25.82 -9.80 0.74
CA GLY A 165 25.69 -11.14 0.13
C GLY A 165 25.08 -12.23 1.02
N SER A 166 24.63 -11.91 2.24
CA SER A 166 23.95 -12.86 3.14
C SER A 166 22.52 -13.24 2.73
N GLY A 167 21.93 -12.53 1.76
CA GLY A 167 20.59 -12.82 1.27
C GLY A 167 19.46 -12.00 1.90
N CYS A 168 19.75 -10.90 2.62
CA CYS A 168 18.70 -10.02 3.18
C CYS A 168 17.68 -9.56 2.12
N SER A 169 18.15 -9.02 1.00
CA SER A 169 17.29 -8.63 -0.12
C SER A 169 16.52 -9.80 -0.72
N THR A 170 17.12 -11.01 -0.74
CA THR A 170 16.46 -12.23 -1.20
C THR A 170 15.34 -12.64 -0.25
N PHE A 171 15.55 -12.50 1.05
CA PHE A 171 14.54 -12.76 2.07
C PHE A 171 13.35 -11.81 1.89
N LEU A 172 13.62 -10.50 1.82
CA LEU A 172 12.59 -9.48 1.60
C LEU A 172 11.77 -9.75 0.33
N LYS A 173 12.44 -10.03 -0.80
CA LYS A 173 11.78 -10.38 -2.07
C LYS A 173 10.93 -11.64 -1.96
N THR A 174 11.40 -12.66 -1.24
CA THR A 174 10.66 -13.92 -1.05
C THR A 174 9.38 -13.67 -0.25
N ILE A 175 9.46 -12.91 0.85
CA ILE A 175 8.28 -12.58 1.68
C ILE A 175 7.27 -11.73 0.91
N THR A 176 7.70 -10.88 -0.02
CA THR A 176 6.78 -10.07 -0.84
C THR A 176 6.36 -10.75 -2.15
N GLY A 177 6.78 -12.00 -2.41
CA GLY A 177 6.42 -12.71 -3.63
C GLY A 177 7.14 -12.26 -4.91
N GLN A 178 8.20 -11.47 -4.78
CA GLN A 178 9.05 -11.08 -5.91
C GLN A 178 10.08 -12.18 -6.23
N MET A 179 9.60 -13.30 -6.78
CA MET A 179 10.40 -14.49 -7.03
C MET A 179 11.07 -14.54 -8.42
N ARG A 180 11.29 -13.39 -9.08
CA ARG A 180 12.02 -13.41 -10.36
C ARG A 180 13.44 -13.93 -10.13
N ASP A 181 13.84 -14.95 -10.87
CA ASP A 181 15.13 -15.65 -10.76
C ASP A 181 15.38 -16.35 -9.40
N LEU A 182 14.33 -16.52 -8.58
CA LEU A 182 14.36 -17.19 -7.28
C LEU A 182 13.38 -18.37 -7.25
N GLU A 183 13.78 -19.45 -6.60
CA GLU A 183 13.00 -20.66 -6.42
C GLU A 183 12.92 -21.01 -4.94
N LEU A 184 11.69 -21.25 -4.47
CA LEU A 184 11.43 -21.75 -3.12
C LEU A 184 11.62 -23.28 -3.13
N GLU A 185 12.34 -23.81 -2.15
CA GLU A 185 12.41 -25.26 -1.99
C GLU A 185 11.04 -25.83 -1.55
N SER A 186 10.73 -27.07 -1.96
CA SER A 186 9.45 -27.72 -1.65
C SER A 186 9.25 -28.00 -0.16
N THR A 187 10.34 -28.07 0.61
CA THR A 187 10.33 -28.24 2.08
C THR A 187 9.93 -26.96 2.81
N SER A 188 10.04 -25.79 2.15
CA SER A 188 9.82 -24.51 2.77
C SER A 188 8.33 -24.16 2.87
N ILE A 189 7.90 -23.78 4.07
CA ILE A 189 6.52 -23.38 4.33
C ILE A 189 6.51 -21.88 4.56
N LEU A 190 5.75 -21.14 3.73
CA LEU A 190 5.52 -19.71 3.88
C LEU A 190 4.02 -19.43 3.85
N GLN A 191 3.51 -18.82 4.92
CA GLN A 191 2.08 -18.57 5.13
C GLN A 191 1.83 -17.15 5.65
N TYR A 192 0.69 -16.59 5.28
CA TYR A 192 0.25 -15.24 5.61
C TYR A 192 -1.08 -15.31 6.35
N THR A 193 -1.04 -15.36 7.69
CA THR A 193 -2.25 -15.52 8.53
C THR A 193 -3.15 -16.68 8.06
N GLY A 194 -2.54 -17.83 7.75
CA GLY A 194 -3.26 -19.03 7.25
C GLY A 194 -3.41 -19.11 5.72
N VAL A 195 -3.12 -18.05 4.97
CA VAL A 195 -3.13 -18.08 3.50
C VAL A 195 -1.77 -18.59 2.98
N PRO A 196 -1.73 -19.64 2.14
CA PRO A 196 -0.46 -20.14 1.60
C PRO A 196 0.15 -19.16 0.59
N HIS A 197 1.48 -19.12 0.53
CA HIS A 197 2.22 -18.19 -0.32
C HIS A 197 1.77 -18.17 -1.79
N ARG A 198 1.52 -19.34 -2.38
CA ARG A 198 1.06 -19.45 -3.78
C ARG A 198 -0.26 -18.71 -4.05
N ILE A 199 -1.18 -18.69 -3.09
CA ILE A 199 -2.46 -17.96 -3.24
C ILE A 199 -2.20 -16.47 -3.04
N MET A 200 -1.44 -16.11 -2.01
CA MET A 200 -1.10 -14.71 -1.72
C MET A 200 -0.42 -14.02 -2.91
N THR A 201 0.55 -14.69 -3.55
CA THR A 201 1.27 -14.14 -4.71
C THR A 201 0.50 -14.21 -6.01
N ARG A 202 -0.64 -14.90 -6.09
CA ARG A 202 -1.47 -14.94 -7.30
C ARG A 202 -2.65 -13.98 -7.22
N GLU A 203 -3.34 -13.97 -6.08
CA GLU A 203 -4.62 -13.28 -5.90
C GLU A 203 -4.46 -11.95 -5.16
N PHE A 204 -3.44 -11.82 -4.31
CA PHE A 204 -3.25 -10.69 -3.40
C PHE A 204 -1.90 -9.99 -3.60
N GLN A 205 -1.39 -9.96 -4.84
CA GLN A 205 -0.11 -9.28 -5.16
C GLN A 205 -0.09 -7.82 -4.73
N GLY A 206 -1.22 -7.12 -4.80
CA GLY A 206 -1.33 -5.72 -4.37
C GLY A 206 -1.17 -5.49 -2.86
N GLU A 207 -1.17 -6.57 -2.06
CA GLU A 207 -1.01 -6.52 -0.61
C GLU A 207 0.42 -6.88 -0.14
N LEU A 208 1.28 -7.27 -1.09
CA LEU A 208 2.69 -7.56 -0.87
C LEU A 208 3.53 -6.57 -1.68
N ILE A 209 4.19 -5.63 -1.02
CA ILE A 209 4.98 -4.59 -1.71
C ILE A 209 6.43 -4.65 -1.28
N TYR A 210 7.32 -4.58 -2.27
CA TYR A 210 8.75 -4.48 -2.07
C TYR A 210 9.27 -3.17 -2.67
N ASN A 211 9.91 -2.38 -1.81
CA ASN A 211 10.67 -1.20 -2.20
C ASN A 211 12.14 -1.61 -2.33
N GLY A 212 12.68 -1.51 -3.55
CA GLY A 212 14.05 -1.90 -3.84
C GLY A 212 15.09 -0.87 -3.40
N GLU A 213 16.35 -1.28 -3.44
CA GLU A 213 17.48 -0.36 -3.22
C GLU A 213 17.51 0.73 -4.31
N VAL A 214 17.30 0.34 -5.56
CA VAL A 214 17.26 1.24 -6.72
C VAL A 214 15.85 1.79 -6.90
N ASP A 215 15.77 3.11 -7.05
CA ASP A 215 14.51 3.83 -7.25
C ASP A 215 14.18 3.93 -8.75
N GLU A 216 13.13 3.24 -9.18
CA GLU A 216 12.67 3.24 -10.57
C GLU A 216 11.38 4.05 -10.69
N HIS A 217 11.47 5.22 -11.32
CA HIS A 217 10.35 6.13 -11.55
C HIS A 217 10.22 6.49 -13.03
N LEU A 218 9.03 6.92 -13.43
CA LEU A 218 8.82 7.54 -14.74
C LEU A 218 9.50 8.93 -14.76
N PRO A 219 10.57 9.15 -15.55
CA PRO A 219 11.43 10.33 -15.39
C PRO A 219 10.73 11.66 -15.70
N TYR A 220 9.73 11.63 -16.59
CA TYR A 220 9.05 12.82 -17.09
C TYR A 220 7.81 13.22 -16.28
N LEU A 221 7.39 12.40 -15.30
CA LEU A 221 6.27 12.74 -14.43
C LEU A 221 6.75 13.59 -13.25
N THR A 222 5.87 14.49 -12.79
CA THR A 222 6.11 15.22 -11.54
C THR A 222 5.89 14.34 -10.33
N VAL A 223 6.53 14.69 -9.21
CA VAL A 223 6.32 14.00 -7.93
C VAL A 223 4.83 13.92 -7.58
N GLY A 224 4.10 15.03 -7.74
CA GLY A 224 2.67 15.09 -7.51
C GLY A 224 1.88 14.14 -8.42
N GLN A 225 2.21 14.09 -9.71
CA GLN A 225 1.54 13.19 -10.66
C GLN A 225 1.79 11.71 -10.34
N THR A 226 3.03 11.35 -10.00
CA THR A 226 3.39 9.97 -9.63
C THR A 226 2.62 9.52 -8.38
N LEU A 227 2.61 10.35 -7.33
CA LEU A 227 1.90 10.03 -6.09
C LEU A 227 0.37 10.05 -6.26
N GLU A 228 -0.18 10.99 -7.04
CA GLU A 228 -1.61 11.01 -7.38
C GLU A 228 -2.03 9.77 -8.18
N PHE A 229 -1.20 9.31 -9.10
CA PHE A 229 -1.43 8.07 -9.83
C PHE A 229 -1.45 6.85 -8.90
N ALA A 230 -0.42 6.69 -8.06
CA ALA A 230 -0.33 5.61 -7.09
C ALA A 230 -1.54 5.59 -6.13
N ALA A 231 -1.89 6.75 -5.56
CA ALA A 231 -3.03 6.90 -4.68
C ALA A 231 -4.37 6.62 -5.38
N ALA A 232 -4.51 7.03 -6.65
CA ALA A 232 -5.72 6.78 -7.43
C ALA A 232 -5.93 5.28 -7.70
N MET A 233 -4.86 4.53 -7.97
CA MET A 233 -4.92 3.09 -8.21
C MET A 233 -5.26 2.29 -6.94
N ARG A 234 -4.86 2.78 -5.77
CA ARG A 234 -5.14 2.11 -4.48
C ARG A 234 -6.38 2.63 -3.75
N THR A 235 -7.15 3.53 -4.36
CA THR A 235 -8.35 4.07 -3.70
C THR A 235 -9.47 3.02 -3.63
N PRO A 236 -9.92 2.62 -2.42
CA PRO A 236 -10.99 1.64 -2.25
C PRO A 236 -12.35 2.21 -2.71
N ARG A 237 -13.26 1.30 -3.06
CA ARG A 237 -14.64 1.65 -3.41
C ARG A 237 -15.40 2.22 -2.21
N ALA A 238 -15.25 1.56 -1.05
CA ALA A 238 -15.80 2.02 0.22
C ALA A 238 -15.00 3.24 0.72
N ARG A 239 -15.70 4.35 0.95
CA ARG A 239 -15.13 5.64 1.32
C ARG A 239 -15.97 6.27 2.42
N LEU A 240 -15.39 7.24 3.11
CA LEU A 240 -16.13 8.07 4.06
C LEU A 240 -17.27 8.80 3.32
N PRO A 241 -18.43 8.97 3.96
CA PRO A 241 -19.59 9.63 3.38
C PRO A 241 -19.23 11.07 2.99
N GLY A 242 -19.74 11.55 1.84
CA GLY A 242 -19.48 12.90 1.35
C GLY A 242 -18.11 13.12 0.68
N ILE A 243 -17.21 12.14 0.69
CA ILE A 243 -15.86 12.27 0.09
C ILE A 243 -15.80 11.64 -1.30
N THR A 244 -15.48 12.45 -2.32
CA THR A 244 -15.28 11.95 -3.69
C THR A 244 -13.93 11.23 -3.83
N ARG A 245 -13.77 10.41 -4.88
CA ARG A 245 -12.49 9.72 -5.15
C ARG A 245 -11.37 10.74 -5.33
N LYS A 246 -11.64 11.82 -6.07
CA LYS A 246 -10.68 12.91 -6.30
C LYS A 246 -10.28 13.61 -5.00
N ASP A 247 -11.24 13.87 -4.12
CA ASP A 247 -10.98 14.51 -2.83
C ASP A 247 -10.08 13.64 -1.94
N ARG A 248 -10.38 12.33 -1.84
CA ARG A 248 -9.53 11.38 -1.10
C ARG A 248 -8.11 11.34 -1.66
N VAL A 249 -7.96 11.20 -2.97
CA VAL A 249 -6.64 11.13 -3.62
C VAL A 249 -5.84 12.39 -3.31
N LYS A 250 -6.42 13.58 -3.52
CA LYS A 250 -5.75 14.86 -3.23
C LYS A 250 -5.35 14.98 -1.76
N HIS A 251 -6.24 14.61 -0.84
CA HIS A 251 -5.98 14.69 0.60
C HIS A 251 -4.85 13.75 1.03
N VAL A 252 -4.93 12.48 0.64
CA VAL A 252 -3.93 11.47 1.03
C VAL A 252 -2.55 11.82 0.44
N VAL A 253 -2.50 12.27 -0.82
CA VAL A 253 -1.24 12.75 -1.42
C VAL A 253 -0.69 13.96 -0.69
N LYS A 254 -1.53 14.93 -0.32
CA LYS A 254 -1.12 16.11 0.44
C LYS A 254 -0.53 15.70 1.80
N VAL A 255 -1.18 14.79 2.52
CA VAL A 255 -0.67 14.24 3.79
C VAL A 255 0.69 13.59 3.58
N VAL A 256 0.83 12.71 2.60
CA VAL A 256 2.09 12.00 2.33
C VAL A 256 3.22 12.95 1.92
N LEU A 257 2.94 13.95 1.07
CA LEU A 257 3.91 14.98 0.71
C LEU A 257 4.43 15.73 1.94
N THR A 258 3.54 16.12 2.86
CA THR A 258 3.93 16.80 4.11
C THR A 258 4.72 15.86 5.01
N VAL A 259 4.28 14.61 5.20
CA VAL A 259 4.92 13.63 6.09
C VAL A 259 6.36 13.31 5.69
N PHE A 260 6.64 13.26 4.39
CA PHE A 260 7.98 12.96 3.85
C PHE A 260 8.75 14.21 3.42
N GLY A 261 8.28 15.41 3.73
CA GLY A 261 8.98 16.66 3.40
C GLY A 261 9.18 16.86 1.89
N LEU A 262 8.19 16.50 1.09
CA LEU A 262 8.19 16.61 -0.38
C LEU A 262 7.21 17.69 -0.89
N SER A 263 6.60 18.47 0.00
CA SER A 263 5.62 19.49 -0.37
C SER A 263 6.16 20.54 -1.36
N HIS A 264 7.45 20.91 -1.24
CA HIS A 264 8.10 21.87 -2.16
C HIS A 264 8.42 21.28 -3.54
N THR A 265 8.65 19.97 -3.64
CA THR A 265 8.98 19.29 -4.92
C THR A 265 7.77 18.74 -5.66
N LYS A 266 6.55 18.98 -5.17
CA LYS A 266 5.31 18.46 -5.77
C LYS A 266 5.23 18.68 -7.29
N ASN A 267 5.60 19.86 -7.77
CA ASN A 267 5.50 20.23 -9.19
C ASN A 267 6.80 20.02 -9.97
N THR A 268 7.81 19.43 -9.34
CA THR A 268 9.11 19.13 -9.96
C THR A 268 9.07 17.72 -10.57
N ILE A 269 9.70 17.54 -11.73
CA ILE A 269 9.87 16.22 -12.35
C ILE A 269 10.75 15.32 -11.48
N VAL A 270 10.42 14.03 -11.38
CA VAL A 270 11.21 13.08 -10.61
C VAL A 270 12.60 12.91 -11.23
N GLY A 271 12.67 12.83 -12.56
CA GLY A 271 13.91 12.61 -13.29
C GLY A 271 14.49 11.21 -13.08
N ASN A 272 15.69 11.00 -13.61
CA ASN A 272 16.50 9.79 -13.44
C ASN A 272 17.98 10.17 -13.61
N ASP A 273 18.85 9.21 -13.93
CA ASP A 273 20.29 9.48 -14.08
C ASP A 273 20.62 10.24 -15.39
N TYR A 274 19.68 10.33 -16.34
CA TYR A 274 19.84 11.05 -17.61
C TYR A 274 19.04 12.36 -17.67
N VAL A 275 17.87 12.38 -17.04
CA VAL A 275 16.95 13.52 -16.96
C VAL A 275 17.06 14.14 -15.59
N ARG A 276 17.55 15.37 -15.52
CA ARG A 276 17.64 16.11 -14.26
C ARG A 276 16.25 16.32 -13.67
N GLY A 277 16.09 15.96 -12.39
CA GLY A 277 14.86 16.16 -11.63
C GLY A 277 15.15 16.55 -10.20
N VAL A 278 14.43 15.94 -9.27
CA VAL A 278 14.67 16.09 -7.83
C VAL A 278 16.05 15.54 -7.42
N SER A 279 16.53 15.91 -6.24
CA SER A 279 17.78 15.35 -5.70
C SER A 279 17.67 13.85 -5.45
N GLY A 280 18.81 13.14 -5.38
CA GLY A 280 18.82 11.69 -5.13
C GLY A 280 18.13 11.28 -3.81
N GLY A 281 18.34 12.07 -2.74
CA GLY A 281 17.67 11.84 -1.45
C GLY A 281 16.16 12.12 -1.52
N GLU A 282 15.74 13.17 -2.23
CA GLU A 282 14.30 13.42 -2.48
C GLU A 282 13.69 12.30 -3.32
N ARG A 283 14.39 11.81 -4.35
CA ARG A 283 13.95 10.65 -5.16
C ARG A 283 13.73 9.42 -4.29
N LYS A 284 14.62 9.16 -3.32
CA LYS A 284 14.44 8.06 -2.36
C LYS A 284 13.18 8.25 -1.52
N ARG A 285 12.95 9.47 -1.02
CA ARG A 285 11.72 9.81 -0.29
C ARG A 285 10.46 9.66 -1.15
N VAL A 286 10.53 9.93 -2.46
CA VAL A 286 9.40 9.71 -3.39
C VAL A 286 9.06 8.22 -3.50
N SER A 287 10.03 7.33 -3.65
CA SER A 287 9.79 5.88 -3.63
C SER A 287 9.16 5.43 -2.30
N ILE A 288 9.64 6.02 -1.20
CA ILE A 288 9.10 5.73 0.13
C ILE A 288 7.64 6.17 0.24
N ALA A 289 7.35 7.40 -0.19
CA ALA A 289 6.01 7.97 -0.22
C ALA A 289 5.05 7.12 -1.08
N GLU A 290 5.46 6.69 -2.27
CA GLU A 290 4.67 5.84 -3.17
C GLU A 290 4.33 4.49 -2.53
N THR A 291 5.33 3.86 -1.90
CA THR A 291 5.14 2.58 -1.21
C THR A 291 4.20 2.74 -0.01
N ALA A 292 4.35 3.83 0.76
CA ALA A 292 3.50 4.14 1.91
C ALA A 292 2.04 4.43 1.51
N LEU A 293 1.82 5.08 0.36
CA LEU A 293 0.47 5.34 -0.20
C LEU A 293 -0.30 4.07 -0.51
N SER A 294 0.40 2.96 -0.74
CA SER A 294 -0.25 1.73 -1.17
C SER A 294 -1.03 1.04 -0.05
N GLU A 295 -0.82 1.42 1.22
CA GLU A 295 -1.49 0.85 2.41
C GLU A 295 -1.51 -0.70 2.39
N ALA A 296 -0.44 -1.33 1.88
CA ALA A 296 -0.36 -2.79 1.71
C ALA A 296 -0.26 -3.52 3.05
N ALA A 297 -0.78 -4.74 3.10
CA ALA A 297 -0.72 -5.58 4.30
C ALA A 297 0.72 -5.89 4.76
N ILE A 298 1.63 -6.12 3.81
CA ILE A 298 3.05 -6.37 4.07
C ILE A 298 3.89 -5.53 3.11
N SER A 299 4.76 -4.70 3.69
CA SER A 299 5.73 -3.88 2.95
C SER A 299 7.16 -4.24 3.37
N ALA A 300 8.02 -4.54 2.40
CA ALA A 300 9.44 -4.74 2.60
C ALA A 300 10.24 -3.56 2.04
N TRP A 301 11.26 -3.14 2.78
CA TRP A 301 12.05 -1.94 2.51
C TRP A 301 13.53 -2.33 2.42
N ASP A 302 14.06 -2.38 1.20
CA ASP A 302 15.44 -2.82 0.97
C ASP A 302 16.40 -1.63 0.92
N ASN A 303 17.29 -1.57 1.92
CA ASN A 303 18.31 -0.53 2.06
C ASN A 303 17.76 0.91 1.95
N SER A 304 16.51 1.16 2.35
CA SER A 304 15.81 2.42 2.08
C SER A 304 16.35 3.63 2.86
N THR A 305 17.19 3.41 3.88
CA THR A 305 17.89 4.46 4.61
C THR A 305 19.17 4.93 3.92
N ARG A 306 19.67 4.18 2.94
CA ARG A 306 20.85 4.59 2.15
C ARG A 306 20.50 5.78 1.27
N GLY A 307 21.28 6.85 1.37
CA GLY A 307 21.06 8.08 0.62
C GLY A 307 20.09 9.06 1.30
N LEU A 308 19.61 8.75 2.49
CA LEU A 308 18.94 9.71 3.38
C LEU A 308 19.94 10.27 4.40
N ASP A 309 19.74 11.52 4.77
CA ASP A 309 20.35 12.12 5.96
C ASP A 309 19.79 11.46 7.24
N ALA A 310 20.54 11.57 8.34
CA ALA A 310 20.20 10.89 9.59
C ALA A 310 18.82 11.30 10.16
N GLU A 311 18.46 12.57 10.01
CA GLU A 311 17.17 13.10 10.45
C GLU A 311 16.02 12.52 9.61
N SER A 312 16.12 12.59 8.27
CA SER A 312 15.13 11.96 7.37
C SER A 312 14.99 10.46 7.61
N ALA A 313 16.10 9.75 7.85
CA ALA A 313 16.07 8.31 8.14
C ALA A 313 15.34 8.00 9.46
N LEU A 314 15.58 8.78 10.52
CA LEU A 314 14.89 8.63 11.79
C LEU A 314 13.39 8.92 11.64
N HIS A 315 13.03 10.00 10.94
CA HIS A 315 11.63 10.31 10.65
C HIS A 315 10.95 9.17 9.89
N PHE A 316 11.59 8.64 8.84
CA PHE A 316 11.07 7.51 8.08
C PHE A 316 10.75 6.30 8.98
N VAL A 317 11.71 5.86 9.80
CA VAL A 317 11.52 4.71 10.70
C VAL A 317 10.44 4.98 11.75
N SER A 318 10.39 6.19 12.30
CA SER A 318 9.33 6.61 13.23
C SER A 318 7.93 6.57 12.58
N ARG A 319 7.81 7.03 11.33
CA ARG A 319 6.55 6.94 10.57
C ARG A 319 6.16 5.49 10.27
N LEU A 320 7.11 4.63 9.90
CA LEU A 320 6.85 3.20 9.74
C LEU A 320 6.33 2.58 11.04
N ARG A 321 6.95 2.92 12.18
CA ARG A 321 6.50 2.43 13.48
C ARG A 321 5.07 2.88 13.78
N THR A 322 4.75 4.14 13.52
CA THR A 322 3.39 4.70 13.69
C THR A 322 2.37 3.99 12.79
N LEU A 323 2.73 3.69 11.54
CA LEU A 323 1.88 2.94 10.60
C LEU A 323 1.63 1.51 11.08
N SER A 324 2.65 0.85 11.63
CA SER A 324 2.55 -0.50 12.18
C SER A 324 1.75 -0.54 13.50
N ASP A 325 1.88 0.47 14.36
CA ASP A 325 1.27 0.53 15.69
C ASP A 325 -0.21 0.89 15.72
N ARG A 326 -0.80 1.26 14.57
CA ARG A 326 -2.25 1.53 14.47
C ARG A 326 -3.00 0.42 15.21
N LYS A 327 -3.67 0.72 16.31
CA LYS A 327 -4.55 -0.20 17.04
C LYS A 327 -5.97 0.31 16.89
#